data_AF-A0A173MJ71-F1
#
_entry.id   AF-A0A173MJ71-F1
#
_cell.length_a   1.000
_cell.length_b   1.000
_cell.length_c   1.000
_cell.angle_alpha   90.00
_cell.angle_beta   90.00
_cell.angle_gamma   90.00
#
_symmetry.space_group_name_H-M   'P 1'
#
loop_
_entity.id
_entity.type
_entity.pdbx_description
1 polymer ?
#
loop_
_entity_poly.entity_id
_entity_poly.type
_entity_poly.pdbx_seq_one_letter_code
_entity_poly.pdbx_strand_id
1 'polypeptide(L)'
;MLSKREEKFIEWWEQNREKERKTMRQLYIGLPVGLGFGIAILALLGSGWFERATMVANSQVNPNVLTIAVAAIGVFIAIFYKKYKWDMYEQQYRELMAKKHAAEKAAQRPQEQSL
;
A
#
# COMPACT_ATOMS: atom_id res chain seq x y z
N MET A 1 7.05 30.68 -0.82
CA MET A 1 8.33 30.01 -0.52
C MET A 1 8.04 28.71 0.20
N LEU A 2 8.82 27.66 -0.06
CA LEU A 2 8.72 26.39 0.68
C LEU A 2 9.30 26.57 2.09
N SER A 3 8.73 25.86 3.05
CA SER A 3 9.28 25.75 4.40
C SER A 3 10.42 24.73 4.45
N LYS A 4 11.32 24.86 5.43
CA LYS A 4 12.41 23.89 5.67
C LYS A 4 11.92 22.45 5.84
N ARG A 5 10.69 22.26 6.32
CA ARG A 5 10.08 20.93 6.48
C ARG A 5 9.71 20.33 5.12
N GLU A 6 9.14 21.14 4.23
CA GLU A 6 8.72 20.71 2.90
C GLU A 6 9.94 20.38 2.03
N GLU A 7 11.02 21.17 2.12
CA GLU A 7 12.28 20.86 1.41
C GLU A 7 12.88 19.53 1.87
N LYS A 8 12.93 19.29 3.19
CA LYS A 8 13.38 17.99 3.73
C LYS A 8 12.50 16.82 3.29
N PHE A 9 11.19 17.04 3.18
CA PHE A 9 10.28 16.01 2.68
C PHE A 9 10.55 15.70 1.20
N ILE A 10 10.75 16.71 0.35
CA ILE A 10 11.09 16.53 -1.07
C ILE A 10 12.36 15.69 -1.20
N GLU A 11 13.44 16.08 -0.52
CA GLU A 11 14.73 15.38 -0.58
C GLU A 11 14.62 13.92 -0.10
N TRP A 12 13.94 13.71 1.04
CA TRP A 12 13.72 12.37 1.56
C TRP A 12 12.88 11.51 0.62
N TRP A 13 11.79 12.06 0.06
CA TRP A 13 10.88 11.32 -0.80
C TRP A 13 11.52 10.98 -2.15
N GLU A 14 12.30 11.87 -2.75
CA GLU A 14 13.06 11.57 -3.97
C GLU A 14 13.99 10.37 -3.79
N GLN A 15 14.69 10.29 -2.66
CA GLN A 15 15.61 9.19 -2.37
C GLN A 15 14.88 7.87 -2.05
N ASN A 16 13.66 7.94 -1.49
CA ASN A 16 12.96 6.76 -0.97
C ASN A 16 11.82 6.25 -1.87
N ARG A 17 11.30 7.06 -2.80
CA ARG A 17 10.15 6.72 -3.66
C ARG A 17 10.36 5.46 -4.49
N GLU A 18 11.57 5.23 -5.01
CA GLU A 18 11.89 4.05 -5.81
C GLU A 18 11.90 2.77 -4.98
N LYS A 19 12.45 2.86 -3.76
CA LYS A 19 12.47 1.75 -2.80
C LYS A 19 11.04 1.37 -2.43
N GLU A 20 10.21 2.34 -2.07
CA GLU A 20 8.80 2.07 -1.76
C GLU A 20 8.01 1.52 -2.95
N ARG A 21 8.25 2.04 -4.17
CA ARG A 21 7.62 1.53 -5.40
C ARG A 21 8.00 0.07 -5.67
N LYS A 22 9.26 -0.31 -5.44
CA LYS A 22 9.73 -1.70 -5.57
C LYS A 22 9.08 -2.60 -4.53
N THR A 23 8.98 -2.16 -3.28
CA THR A 23 8.30 -2.91 -2.22
C THR A 23 6.81 -3.08 -2.50
N MET A 24 6.14 -2.05 -3.02
CA MET A 24 4.75 -2.13 -3.49
C MET A 24 4.58 -3.19 -4.56
N ARG A 25 5.44 -3.18 -5.59
CA ARG A 25 5.42 -4.18 -6.67
C ARG A 25 5.60 -5.60 -6.15
N GLN A 26 6.52 -5.81 -5.21
CA GLN A 26 6.72 -7.12 -4.59
C GLN A 26 5.50 -7.58 -3.79
N LEU A 27 4.83 -6.66 -3.09
CA LEU A 27 3.57 -6.95 -2.38
C LEU A 27 2.47 -7.41 -3.34
N TYR A 28 2.29 -6.72 -4.48
CA TYR A 28 1.26 -7.06 -5.47
C TYR A 28 1.49 -8.42 -6.14
N ILE A 29 2.74 -8.87 -6.27
CA ILE A 29 3.08 -10.18 -6.84
C ILE A 29 3.02 -11.28 -5.76
N GLY A 30 3.48 -11.00 -4.54
CA GLY A 30 3.46 -11.95 -3.43
C GLY A 30 2.04 -12.24 -2.91
N LEU A 31 1.12 -11.29 -3.05
CA LEU A 31 -0.27 -11.40 -2.59
C LEU A 31 -1.07 -12.52 -3.28
N PRO A 32 -1.21 -12.57 -4.62
CA PRO A 32 -1.98 -13.61 -5.28
C PRO A 32 -1.39 -15.00 -5.04
N VAL A 33 -0.07 -15.10 -4.89
CA VAL A 33 0.61 -16.35 -4.53
C VAL A 33 0.25 -16.77 -3.10
N GLY A 34 0.36 -15.86 -2.12
CA GLY A 34 -0.01 -16.12 -0.73
C GLY A 34 -1.49 -16.45 -0.54
N LEU A 35 -2.38 -15.73 -1.24
CA LEU A 35 -3.81 -16.03 -1.27
C LEU A 35 -4.09 -17.38 -1.95
N GLY A 36 -3.42 -17.69 -3.06
CA GLY A 36 -3.56 -18.98 -3.74
C GLY A 36 -3.19 -20.15 -2.83
N PHE A 37 -2.09 -20.02 -2.08
CA PHE A 37 -1.70 -21.01 -1.07
C PHE A 37 -2.70 -21.08 0.09
N GLY A 38 -3.17 -19.94 0.60
CA GLY A 38 -4.18 -19.90 1.66
C GLY A 38 -5.48 -20.58 1.24
N ILE A 39 -5.95 -20.30 0.02
CA ILE A 39 -7.13 -20.95 -0.58
C ILE A 39 -6.90 -22.44 -0.77
N ALA A 40 -5.72 -22.86 -1.25
CA ALA A 40 -5.40 -24.27 -1.41
C ALA A 40 -5.43 -25.01 -0.05
N ILE A 41 -4.83 -24.43 1.00
CA ILE A 41 -4.84 -24.99 2.36
C ILE A 41 -6.27 -25.10 2.89
N LEU A 42 -7.08 -24.05 2.69
CA LEU A 42 -8.50 -24.06 3.05
C LEU A 42 -9.28 -25.15 2.32
N ALA A 43 -9.04 -25.31 1.01
CA ALA A 43 -9.68 -26.34 0.21
C ALA A 43 -9.29 -27.75 0.67
N LEU A 44 -8.01 -27.96 1.00
CA LEU A 44 -7.51 -29.21 1.59
C LEU A 44 -8.20 -29.52 2.93
N LEU A 45 -8.30 -28.55 3.84
CA LEU A 45 -8.98 -28.72 5.12
C LEU A 45 -10.50 -28.94 4.95
N GLY A 46 -11.12 -28.28 3.97
CA GLY A 46 -12.54 -28.40 3.66
C GLY A 46 -12.92 -29.65 2.85
N SER A 47 -11.96 -30.33 2.22
CA SER A 47 -12.19 -31.52 1.37
C SER A 47 -12.71 -32.76 2.12
N GLY A 48 -12.82 -32.70 3.44
CA GLY A 48 -13.37 -33.81 4.23
C GLY A 48 -12.37 -34.93 4.53
N TRP A 49 -11.08 -34.79 4.17
CA TRP A 49 -10.03 -35.76 4.55
C TRP A 49 -9.95 -35.99 6.08
N PHE A 50 -10.43 -35.02 6.86
CA PHE A 50 -10.59 -35.10 8.32
C PHE A 50 -12.05 -35.38 8.73
N GLU A 51 -12.67 -36.44 8.21
CA GLU A 51 -14.06 -36.85 8.50
C GLU A 51 -14.43 -36.96 10.00
N ARG A 52 -13.45 -37.01 10.91
CA ARG A 52 -13.69 -36.95 12.37
C ARG A 52 -13.91 -35.53 12.92
N ALA A 53 -13.49 -34.48 12.23
CA ALA A 53 -13.65 -33.09 12.69
C ALA A 53 -15.01 -32.48 12.31
N THR A 54 -15.64 -32.98 11.24
CA THR A 54 -16.92 -32.52 10.70
C THR A 54 -18.12 -32.85 11.60
N MET A 55 -18.05 -33.94 12.38
CA MET A 55 -19.15 -34.33 13.28
C MET A 55 -19.27 -33.43 14.53
N VAL A 56 -18.21 -32.69 14.90
CA VAL A 56 -18.18 -31.76 16.04
C VAL A 56 -18.34 -30.29 15.60
N ALA A 57 -18.03 -29.97 14.34
CA ALA A 57 -18.06 -28.60 13.83
C ALA A 57 -19.46 -28.07 13.44
N ASN A 58 -20.47 -28.94 13.31
CA ASN A 58 -21.79 -28.58 12.78
C ASN A 58 -22.74 -27.90 13.78
N SER A 59 -22.35 -27.68 15.04
CA SER A 59 -23.24 -27.10 16.06
C SER A 59 -23.05 -25.60 16.30
N GLN A 60 -21.93 -24.97 15.91
CA GLN A 60 -21.69 -23.53 16.05
C GLN A 60 -20.70 -23.06 14.97
N VAL A 61 -20.81 -21.78 14.58
CA VAL A 61 -19.94 -21.13 13.57
C VAL A 61 -18.48 -21.55 13.77
N ASN A 62 -17.91 -22.24 12.78
CA ASN A 62 -16.56 -22.80 12.87
C ASN A 62 -15.52 -21.69 13.11
N PRO A 63 -14.88 -21.62 14.29
CA PRO A 63 -13.97 -20.53 14.65
C PRO A 63 -12.80 -20.34 13.68
N ASN A 64 -12.40 -21.40 12.99
CA ASN A 64 -11.32 -21.35 12.01
C ASN A 64 -11.71 -20.53 10.77
N VAL A 65 -12.97 -20.64 10.31
CA VAL A 65 -13.46 -19.86 9.16
C VAL A 65 -13.47 -18.36 9.50
N LEU A 66 -13.95 -18.01 10.70
CA LEU A 66 -13.95 -16.63 11.17
C LEU A 66 -12.52 -16.08 11.27
N THR A 67 -11.60 -16.89 11.81
CA THR A 67 -10.18 -16.52 11.97
C THR A 67 -9.54 -16.24 10.61
N ILE A 68 -9.83 -17.08 9.61
CA ILE A 68 -9.25 -16.95 8.28
C ILE A 68 -9.87 -15.77 7.52
N ALA A 69 -11.18 -15.51 7.70
CA ALA A 69 -11.83 -14.33 7.17
C ALA A 69 -11.23 -13.04 7.74
N VAL A 70 -11.02 -12.96 9.06
CA VAL A 70 -10.39 -11.80 9.71
C VAL A 70 -8.94 -11.64 9.25
N ALA A 71 -8.17 -12.73 9.14
CA ALA A 71 -6.81 -12.68 8.62
C ALA A 71 -6.76 -12.17 7.17
N ALA A 72 -7.66 -12.66 6.31
CA ALA A 72 -7.76 -12.21 4.92
C ALA A 72 -8.09 -10.71 4.83
N ILE A 73 -9.05 -10.23 5.62
CA ILE A 73 -9.41 -8.80 5.68
C ILE A 73 -8.23 -7.97 6.20
N GLY A 74 -7.55 -8.43 7.27
CA GLY A 74 -6.39 -7.73 7.83
C GLY A 74 -5.25 -7.60 6.83
N VAL A 75 -4.93 -8.67 6.10
CA VAL A 75 -3.94 -8.66 5.01
C VAL A 75 -4.37 -7.71 3.91
N PHE A 76 -5.62 -7.77 3.47
CA PHE A 76 -6.16 -6.89 2.44
C PHE A 76 -6.04 -5.40 2.83
N ILE A 77 -6.46 -5.03 4.04
CA ILE A 77 -6.39 -3.65 4.55
C ILE A 77 -4.94 -3.18 4.66
N ALA A 78 -4.02 -4.00 5.19
CA ALA A 78 -2.62 -3.61 5.35
C ALA A 78 -1.95 -3.25 4.01
N ILE A 79 -2.29 -3.99 2.95
CA ILE A 79 -1.78 -3.78 1.59
C ILE A 79 -2.38 -2.51 1.01
N PHE A 80 -3.70 -2.37 1.09
CA PHE A 80 -4.40 -1.21 0.55
C PHE A 80 -3.94 0.07 1.24
N TYR A 81 -3.73 0.02 2.56
CA TYR A 81 -3.18 1.12 3.34
C TYR A 81 -1.77 1.51 2.87
N LYS A 82 -0.90 0.54 2.59
CA LYS A 82 0.45 0.83 2.10
C LYS A 82 0.44 1.48 0.71
N LYS A 83 -0.45 1.05 -0.19
CA LYS A 83 -0.66 1.69 -1.50
C LYS A 83 -1.18 3.11 -1.36
N TYR A 84 -2.23 3.27 -0.57
CA TYR A 84 -2.84 4.57 -0.29
C TYR A 84 -1.82 5.56 0.27
N LYS A 85 -1.00 5.12 1.23
CA LYS A 85 0.06 5.94 1.82
C LYS A 85 1.10 6.39 0.79
N TRP A 86 1.52 5.49 -0.09
CA TRP A 86 2.45 5.83 -1.19
C TRP A 86 1.84 6.87 -2.14
N ASP A 87 0.58 6.68 -2.54
CA ASP A 87 -0.12 7.63 -3.42
C ASP A 87 -0.24 9.02 -2.79
N MET A 88 -0.52 9.09 -1.49
CA MET A 88 -0.67 10.34 -0.76
C MET A 88 0.67 11.10 -0.67
N TYR A 89 1.77 10.40 -0.43
CA TYR A 89 3.11 11.01 -0.46
C TYR A 89 3.51 11.47 -1.85
N GLU A 90 3.21 10.69 -2.88
CA GLU A 90 3.48 11.07 -4.27
C GLU A 90 2.65 12.30 -4.70
N GLN A 91 1.39 12.40 -4.23
CA GLN A 91 0.57 13.58 -4.46
C GLN A 91 1.15 14.81 -3.76
N GLN A 92 1.47 14.72 -2.46
CA GLN A 92 2.09 15.80 -1.70
C GLN A 92 3.38 16.28 -2.37
N TYR A 93 4.21 15.36 -2.84
CA TYR A 93 5.44 15.66 -3.57
C TYR A 93 5.17 16.48 -4.83
N ARG A 94 4.22 16.06 -5.67
CA ARG A 94 3.86 16.79 -6.91
C ARG A 94 3.34 18.19 -6.62
N GLU A 95 2.52 18.36 -5.59
CA GLU A 95 2.01 19.66 -5.18
C GLU A 95 3.14 20.61 -4.74
N LEU A 96 4.10 20.11 -3.96
CA LEU A 96 5.24 20.90 -3.52
C LEU A 96 6.19 21.27 -4.67
N MET A 97 6.44 20.35 -5.60
CA MET A 97 7.23 20.63 -6.80
C MET A 97 6.56 21.67 -7.70
N ALA A 98 5.24 21.59 -7.88
CA ALA A 98 4.48 22.59 -8.63
C ALA A 98 4.61 23.99 -7.98
N LYS A 99 4.53 24.09 -6.65
CA LYS A 99 4.76 25.35 -5.91
C LYS A 99 6.19 25.86 -6.10
N LYS A 100 7.19 24.98 -6.07
CA LYS A 100 8.61 25.33 -6.29
C LYS A 100 8.81 25.94 -7.67
N HIS A 101 8.34 25.27 -8.71
CA HIS A 101 8.45 25.74 -10.09
C HIS A 101 7.69 27.04 -10.36
N ALA A 102 6.52 27.22 -9.73
CA ALA A 102 5.78 28.47 -9.83
C ALA A 102 6.55 29.65 -9.20
N ALA A 103 7.23 29.41 -8.07
CA ALA A 103 8.07 30.41 -7.42
C ALA A 103 9.33 30.73 -8.25
N GLU A 104 9.98 29.73 -8.85
CA GLU A 104 11.13 29.91 -9.76
C GLU A 104 10.74 30.74 -11.00
N LYS A 105 9.62 30.41 -11.65
CA LYS A 105 9.09 31.19 -12.78
C LYS A 105 8.68 32.61 -12.41
N ALA A 106 8.20 32.84 -11.18
CA ALA A 106 7.90 34.18 -10.69
C ALA A 106 9.16 35.00 -10.41
N ALA A 107 10.27 34.34 -10.03
CA ALA A 107 11.57 34.98 -9.81
C ALA A 107 12.34 35.29 -11.11
N GLN A 108 12.04 34.59 -12.21
CA GLN A 108 12.66 34.80 -13.53
C GLN A 108 11.97 35.91 -14.36
N ARG A 109 10.65 36.09 -14.21
CA ARG A 109 9.85 37.12 -14.90
C ARG A 109 10.33 38.59 -14.75
N PRO A 110 10.94 39.03 -13.64
CA PRO A 110 11.49 40.38 -13.52
C PRO A 110 12.71 40.64 -14.42
N GLN A 111 13.44 39.60 -14.86
CA GLN A 111 14.66 39.76 -15.67
C GLN A 111 14.37 39.83 -17.17
N GLU A 112 13.29 39.20 -17.65
CA GLU A 112 12.87 39.26 -19.06
C GLU A 112 12.10 40.54 -19.41
N GLN A 113 11.47 41.22 -18.45
CA GLN A 113 10.71 42.46 -18.69
C GLN A 113 11.57 43.74 -18.66
N SER A 114 12.87 43.60 -18.39
CA SER A 114 13.85 44.69 -18.35
C SER A 114 14.86 44.66 -19.51
N LEU A 115 14.66 43.81 -20.51
CA LEU A 115 15.41 43.71 -21.77
C LEU A 115 14.48 44.06 -22.94
#